data_AF-A0A9Y4K0J5-F1
#
_entry.id   AF-A0A9Y4K0J5-F1
#
_cell.length_a   1.000
_cell.length_b   1.000
_cell.length_c   1.000
_cell.angle_alpha   90.00
_cell.angle_beta   90.00
_cell.angle_gamma   90.00
#
_symmetry.space_group_name_H-M   'P 1'
#
loop_
_entity.id
_entity.type
_entity.pdbx_description
1 polymer ?
#
loop_
_entity_poly.entity_id
_entity_poly.type
_entity_poly.pdbx_seq_one_letter_code
_entity_poly.pdbx_strand_id
1 'polypeptide(L)' 'MWAGTPKNQYSQMVFENGEPCWQGGSRTTTVTLTCGTETALRSVKEPSKCQYIMDFQTPVACQPVLKQRGVHSEL' A
#
# COMPACT_ATOMS: atom_id res chain seq x y z
N MET A 1 4.56 -0.33 10.46
CA MET A 1 3.52 0.62 10.90
C MET A 1 2.70 1.11 9.71
N TRP A 2 1.44 1.52 9.91
CA TRP A 2 0.65 2.18 8.86
C TRP A 2 0.97 3.68 8.80
N ALA A 3 1.15 4.21 7.60
CA ALA A 3 1.47 5.61 7.35
C ALA A 3 0.52 6.26 6.32
N GLY A 4 -0.70 5.74 6.20
CA GLY A 4 -1.70 6.30 5.28
C GLY A 4 -2.26 7.64 5.75
N THR A 5 -3.01 8.30 4.85
CA THR A 5 -3.67 9.59 5.13
C THR A 5 -4.96 9.41 5.95
N PRO A 6 -5.53 10.46 6.58
CA PRO A 6 -6.81 10.32 7.32
C PRO A 6 -7.97 9.77 6.46
N LYS A 7 -7.95 10.02 5.14
CA LYS A 7 -8.94 9.51 4.19
C LYS A 7 -8.69 8.05 3.80
N ASN A 8 -7.45 7.57 3.92
CA ASN A 8 -7.06 6.21 3.60
C ASN A 8 -5.90 5.76 4.51
N GLN A 9 -6.24 5.41 5.75
CA GLN A 9 -5.27 5.05 6.79
C GLN A 9 -4.38 3.87 6.39
N TYR A 10 -4.90 2.97 5.57
CA TYR A 10 -4.23 1.75 5.14
C TYR A 10 -3.56 1.89 3.77
N SER A 11 -3.33 3.11 3.27
CA SER A 11 -2.72 3.28 1.94
C SER A 11 -1.21 3.00 1.90
N GLN A 12 -0.53 2.99 3.05
CA GLN A 12 0.92 2.85 3.09
C GLN A 12 1.37 2.09 4.33
N MET A 13 2.30 1.16 4.14
CA MET A 13 2.98 0.41 5.20
C MET A 13 4.46 0.79 5.23
N VAL A 14 5.00 0.96 6.43
CA VAL A 14 6.41 1.21 6.67
C VAL A 14 6.99 0.05 7.46
N PHE A 15 8.04 -0.56 6.93
CA PHE A 15 8.83 -1.61 7.54
C PHE A 15 10.21 -1.04 7.85
N GLU A 16 10.58 -1.09 9.12
CA GLU A 16 11.82 -0.53 9.64
C GLU A 16 12.57 -1.60 10.43
N ASN A 17 13.85 -1.35 10.72
CA ASN A 17 14.69 -2.27 11.48
C ASN A 17 14.82 -3.66 10.84
N GLY A 18 14.89 -3.72 9.51
CA GLY A 18 15.20 -4.94 8.79
C GLY A 18 16.66 -5.36 8.94
N GLU A 19 17.06 -6.39 8.20
CA GLU A 19 18.42 -6.94 8.23
C GLU A 19 19.49 -5.85 8.05
N PRO A 20 20.55 -5.83 8.88
CA PRO A 20 21.67 -4.91 8.72
C PRO A 20 22.24 -4.92 7.30
N CYS A 21 22.49 -3.72 6.80
CA CYS A 21 23.05 -3.48 5.48
C CYS A 21 24.47 -2.94 5.62
N TRP A 22 25.38 -3.51 4.83
CA TRP A 22 26.77 -3.10 4.81
C TRP A 22 26.91 -1.59 4.54
N GLN A 23 27.36 -0.82 5.54
CA GLN A 23 27.47 0.66 5.48
C GLN A 23 26.15 1.40 5.17
N GLY A 24 24.99 0.79 5.41
CA GLY A 24 23.67 1.37 5.10
C GLY A 24 22.70 1.43 6.27
N GLY A 25 23.15 1.10 7.48
CA GLY A 25 22.26 0.94 8.64
C GLY A 25 21.35 -0.29 8.50
N SER A 26 20.16 -0.26 9.08
CA SER A 26 19.15 -1.32 8.92
C SER A 26 18.31 -1.07 7.67
N ARG A 27 17.97 -2.14 6.94
CA ARG A 27 17.08 -2.01 5.77
C ARG A 27 15.72 -1.43 6.16
N THR A 28 15.21 -0.53 5.32
CA THR A 28 13.87 0.03 5.46
C THR A 28 13.09 -0.15 4.16
N THR A 29 11.77 -0.28 4.28
CA THR A 29 10.90 -0.44 3.12
C THR A 29 9.58 0.27 3.33
N THR A 30 9.21 1.11 2.38
CA THR A 30 7.89 1.74 2.32
C THR A 30 7.09 1.08 1.20
N VAL A 31 5.94 0.51 1.55
CA VAL A 31 5.03 -0.17 0.61
C VAL A 31 3.78 0.69 0.44
N THR A 32 3.54 1.13 -0.79
CA THR A 32 2.31 1.84 -1.16
C THR A 32 1.30 0.84 -1.70
N LEU A 33 0.11 0.79 -1.08
CA LEU A 33 -0.98 -0.08 -1.50
C LEU A 33 -1.84 0.63 -2.55
N THR A 34 -2.03 -0.02 -3.69
CA THR A 34 -2.87 0.46 -4.80
C THR A 34 -3.99 -0.54 -5.09
N CYS A 35 -5.17 -0.01 -5.41
CA CYS A 35 -6.31 -0.84 -5.79
C CYS A 35 -6.06 -1.51 -7.14
N GLY A 36 -6.39 -2.79 -7.24
CA GLY A 36 -6.49 -3.49 -8.52
C GLY A 36 -6.98 -4.92 -8.36
N THR A 37 -7.11 -5.65 -9.46
CA THR A 37 -7.80 -6.96 -9.52
C THR A 37 -7.01 -8.13 -8.96
N GLU A 38 -5.70 -7.97 -8.80
CA GLU A 38 -4.76 -9.01 -8.39
C GLU A 38 -3.85 -8.49 -7.28
N THR A 39 -3.42 -9.42 -6.43
CA THR A 39 -2.39 -9.16 -5.41
C THR A 39 -1.02 -9.36 -6.05
N ALA A 40 -0.31 -8.28 -6.34
CA ALA A 40 0.97 -8.32 -7.06
C ALA A 40 1.88 -7.15 -6.68
N LEU A 41 3.18 -7.44 -6.56
CA LEU A 41 4.22 -6.42 -6.45
C LEU A 41 4.48 -5.85 -7.86
N ARG A 42 4.19 -4.57 -8.06
CA ARG A 42 4.26 -3.92 -9.38
C ARG A 42 5.59 -3.25 -9.66
N SER A 43 6.21 -2.68 -8.63
CA SER A 43 7.48 -1.97 -8.77
C SER A 43 8.24 -1.99 -7.46
N VAL A 44 9.56 -2.03 -7.55
CA VAL A 44 10.50 -1.88 -6.44
C VAL A 44 11.58 -0.92 -6.90
N LYS A 45 11.90 0.06 -6.07
CA LYS A 45 12.98 1.02 -6.32
C LYS A 45 13.83 1.13 -5.07
N GLU A 46 15.15 1.23 -5.25
CA GLU A 46 16.12 1.52 -4.20
C GLU A 46 16.61 2.97 -4.38
N PRO A 47 15.86 3.99 -3.91
CA PRO A 47 16.26 5.39 -4.07
C PRO A 47 17.56 5.74 -3.34
N SER A 48 17.85 5.03 -2.26
CA SER A 48 19.11 5.11 -1.54
C SER A 48 19.47 3.74 -0.99
N LYS A 49 20.75 3.54 -0.67
CA LYS A 49 21.28 2.24 -0.26
C LYS A 49 20.44 1.62 0.86
N CYS A 50 19.90 0.44 0.60
CA CYS A 50 19.10 -0.34 1.56
C CYS A 50 17.79 0.32 2.03
N GLN A 51 17.32 1.34 1.32
CA GLN A 51 15.98 1.89 1.45
C GLN A 51 15.18 1.51 0.21
N TYR A 52 14.01 0.90 0.42
CA TYR A 52 13.18 0.42 -0.68
C TYR A 52 11.84 1.13 -0.70
N ILE A 53 11.38 1.49 -1.90
CA ILE A 53 10.01 1.94 -2.15
C ILE A 53 9.35 0.91 -3.05
N MET A 54 8.19 0.41 -2.63
CA MET A 54 7.46 -0.65 -3.32
C MET A 54 6.05 -0.19 -3.66
N ASP A 55 5.63 -0.45 -4.89
CA ASP A 55 4.24 -0.31 -5.31
C ASP A 55 3.60 -1.70 -5.32
N PHE A 56 2.61 -1.90 -4.45
CA PHE A 56 1.95 -3.18 -4.28
C PHE A 56 0.47 -3.04 -4.59
N GLN A 57 0.00 -3.80 -5.57
CA GLN A 57 -1.38 -3.84 -5.98
C GLN A 57 -2.12 -4.92 -5.21
N THR A 58 -3.33 -4.63 -4.74
CA THR A 58 -4.20 -5.64 -4.11
C THR A 58 -5.68 -5.26 -4.18
N PRO A 59 -6.61 -6.22 -4.34
CA PRO A 59 -8.04 -5.96 -4.28
C PRO A 59 -8.50 -5.36 -2.95
N VAL A 60 -7.78 -5.66 -1.86
CA VAL A 60 -8.11 -5.18 -0.50
C VAL A 60 -7.94 -3.66 -0.38
N ALA A 61 -7.12 -3.04 -1.23
CA ALA A 61 -6.93 -1.59 -1.25
C ALA A 61 -8.05 -0.84 -1.99
N CYS A 62 -8.98 -1.57 -2.63
CA CYS A 62 -10.13 -0.98 -3.29
C CYS A 62 -11.20 -0.58 -2.28
N GLN A 63 -11.77 0.62 -2.43
CA GLN A 63 -12.90 1.02 -1.61
C GLN A 63 -14.15 0.23 -2.01
N PRO A 64 -14.96 -0.23 -1.05
CA PRO A 64 -16.25 -0.79 -1.38
C PRO A 64 -17.07 0.30 -2.08
N VAL A 65 -17.66 -0.05 -3.23
CA VAL A 65 -18.66 0.80 -3.86
C VAL A 65 -19.80 0.90 -2.86
N LEU A 66 -19.99 2.08 -2.25
CA LEU A 66 -21.18 2.34 -1.46
C LEU A 66 -22.37 2.18 -2.42
N LYS A 67 -23.01 1.01 -2.40
CA LYS A 67 -24.28 0.81 -3.10
C LYS A 67 -25.24 1.84 -2.51
N GLN A 68 -25.48 2.94 -3.23
CA GLN A 68 -26.62 3.77 -2.92
C GLN A 68 -27.83 2.85 -2.99
N ARG A 69 -28.56 2.77 -1.89
CA ARG A 69 -29.76 1.95 -1.74
C ARG A 69 -30.75 2.47 -2.78
N GLY A 70 -30.78 1.85 -3.96
CA GLY A 70 -31.68 2.21 -5.03
C GLY A 70 -33.10 2.08 -4.50
N VAL A 71 -33.81 3.20 -4.40
CA VAL A 71 -35.26 3.19 -4.20
C VAL A 71 -35.82 2.59 -5.47
N HIS A 72 -36.21 1.31 -5.39
CA HIS A 72 -36.89 0.61 -6.46
C HIS A 72 -38.32 1.15 -6.50
N SER A 73 -38.58 2.10 -7.41
CA SER A 73 -39.94 2.57 -7.68
C SER A 73 -40.56 1.62 -8.71
N GLU A 74 -41.32 0.64 -8.23
CA GLU A 74 -42.20 -0.15 -9.09
C GLU A 74 -43.42 0.74 -9.43
N LEU A 75 -43.51 1.13 -10.69
CA LEU A 75 -44.73 1.64 -11.32
C LEU A 75 -45.43 0.48 -12.03
#